data_AF-A0A7J3KF35-F1
#
_entry.id   AF-A0A7J3KF35-F1
#
_cell.length_a   1.000
_cell.length_b   1.000
_cell.length_c   1.000
_cell.angle_alpha   90.00
_cell.angle_beta   90.00
_cell.angle_gamma   90.00
#
_symmetry.space_group_name_H-M   'P 1'
#
loop_
_entity.id
_entity.type
_entity.pdbx_description
1 polymer ?
#
loop_
_entity_poly.entity_id
_entity_poly.type
_entity_poly.pdbx_seq_one_letter_code
_entity_poly.pdbx_strand_id
1 'polypeptide(L)' 'MDKYKGRVNWAEEVRRFIEGTLRRLEAETNFELILKRLETAAWNVPAGFSTSSVREDRDSS' A
#
# COMPACT_ATOMS: atom_id res chain seq x y z
N MET A 1 -7.33 -2.02 33.98
CA MET A 1 -7.94 -3.28 33.49
C MET A 1 -8.86 -3.93 34.53
N ASP A 2 -8.57 -3.84 35.83
CA ASP A 2 -9.31 -4.60 36.86
C ASP A 2 -10.81 -4.30 36.98
N LYS A 3 -11.27 -3.09 36.61
CA LYS A 3 -12.69 -2.70 36.63
C LYS A 3 -13.60 -3.63 35.79
N TYR A 4 -13.05 -4.31 34.79
CA TYR A 4 -13.79 -5.24 33.92
C TYR A 4 -13.18 -6.64 33.89
N LYS A 5 -12.40 -6.99 34.92
CA LYS A 5 -11.79 -8.31 35.08
C LYS A 5 -12.89 -9.38 35.08
N GLY A 6 -12.78 -10.35 34.17
CA GLY A 6 -13.78 -11.41 33.98
C GLY A 6 -14.88 -11.09 32.95
N ARG A 7 -15.01 -9.84 32.49
CA ARG A 7 -15.88 -9.47 31.36
C ARG A 7 -15.11 -9.22 30.07
N VAL A 8 -13.93 -8.63 30.20
CA VAL A 8 -13.06 -8.32 29.07
C VAL A 8 -11.81 -9.18 29.16
N ASN A 9 -11.50 -9.89 28.08
CA ASN A 9 -10.23 -10.58 27.93
C ASN A 9 -9.16 -9.59 27.48
N TRP A 10 -8.56 -8.90 28.45
CA TRP A 10 -7.57 -7.87 28.18
C TRP A 10 -6.33 -8.36 27.41
N ALA A 11 -5.94 -9.62 27.60
CA ALA A 11 -4.81 -10.19 26.87
C ALA A 11 -5.10 -10.24 25.36
N GLU A 12 -6.32 -10.67 25.00
CA GLU A 12 -6.76 -10.72 23.61
C GLU A 12 -6.99 -9.34 23.01
N GLU A 13 -7.56 -8.40 23.77
CA GLU A 13 -7.77 -7.03 23.29
C GLU A 13 -6.44 -6.33 22.98
N VAL A 14 -5.45 -6.47 23.88
CA VAL A 14 -4.12 -5.89 23.67
C VAL A 14 -3.41 -6.58 22.50
N ARG A 15 -3.50 -7.91 22.40
CA ARG A 15 -2.95 -8.65 21.26
C ARG A 15 -3.51 -8.12 19.94
N ARG A 16 -4.84 -8.05 19.80
CA ARG A 16 -5.51 -7.57 18.58
C ARG A 16 -5.13 -6.13 18.24
N PHE A 17 -5.04 -5.27 19.26
CA PHE A 17 -4.62 -3.89 19.06
C PHE A 17 -3.18 -3.78 18.53
N ILE A 18 -2.26 -4.57 19.10
CA ILE A 18 -0.86 -4.61 18.66
C ILE A 18 -0.77 -5.17 17.25
N GLU A 19 -1.42 -6.31 16.96
CA GLU A 19 -1.43 -6.92 15.64
C GLU A 19 -2.00 -5.98 14.56
N GLY A 20 -3.10 -5.29 14.87
CA GLY A 20 -3.70 -4.31 13.97
C GLY A 20 -2.78 -3.11 13.71
N THR A 21 -2.03 -2.68 14.72
CA THR A 21 -1.04 -1.61 14.58
C THR A 21 0.16 -2.04 13.76
N LEU A 22 0.64 -3.26 13.97
CA LEU A 22 1.77 -3.81 13.23
C LEU A 22 1.46 -3.94 11.74
N ARG A 23 0.30 -4.50 11.38
CA ARG A 23 -0.13 -4.62 9.98
C ARG A 23 -0.23 -3.28 9.28
N ARG A 24 -0.68 -2.23 9.97
CA ARG A 24 -0.78 -0.88 9.40
C ARG A 24 0.60 -0.33 9.09
N LEU A 25 1.53 -0.42 10.04
CA LEU A 25 2.91 0.04 9.87
C LEU A 25 3.64 -0.73 8.77
N GLU A 26 3.46 -2.05 8.69
CA GLU A 26 4.01 -2.87 7.62
C GLU A 26 3.46 -2.46 6.25
N ALA A 27 2.16 -2.20 6.15
CA ALA A 27 1.53 -1.74 4.91
C ALA A 27 2.06 -0.36 4.48
N GLU A 28 2.14 0.59 5.40
CA GLU A 28 2.71 1.93 5.15
C GLU A 28 4.18 1.84 4.69
N THR A 29 5.00 1.10 5.43
CA THR A 29 6.43 0.91 5.11
C THR A 29 6.61 0.26 3.74
N ASN A 30 5.81 -0.77 3.42
CA ASN A 30 5.89 -1.45 2.14
C ASN A 30 5.45 -0.53 0.99
N PHE A 31 4.42 0.28 1.20
CA PHE A 31 3.96 1.23 0.20
C PHE A 31 5.03 2.30 -0.08
N GLU A 32 5.63 2.88 0.96
CA GLU A 32 6.74 3.83 0.82
C GLU A 32 7.94 3.21 0.09
N LEU A 33 8.29 1.96 0.40
CA LEU A 33 9.38 1.26 -0.27
C LEU A 33 9.10 1.05 -1.76
N ILE A 34 7.87 0.69 -2.12
CA ILE A 34 7.45 0.51 -3.51
C ILE A 34 7.48 1.86 -4.24
N LEU A 35 6.92 2.92 -3.64
CA LEU A 35 6.94 4.25 -4.24
C LEU A 35 8.36 4.73 -4.49
N LYS A 36 9.25 4.60 -3.51
CA LYS A 36 10.65 4.99 -3.66
C LYS A 36 11.35 4.20 -4.77
N ARG A 37 11.04 2.91 -4.92
CA ARG A 37 11.56 2.07 -6.02
C ARG A 37 10.99 2.50 -7.37
N LEU A 38 9.71 2.86 -7.43
CA LEU A 38 9.10 3.39 -8.64
C LEU A 38 9.73 4.74 -8.99
N GLU A 39 9.82 5.71 -8.09
CA GLU A 39 10.44 7.01 -8.35
C GLU A 39 11.89 6.92 -8.85
N THR A 40 12.67 5.98 -8.30
CA THR A 40 14.07 5.79 -8.68
C THR A 40 14.28 4.88 -9.87
N ALA A 41 13.25 4.14 -10.30
CA ALA A 41 13.36 3.28 -11.48
C ALA A 41 13.51 4.15 -12.74
N ALA A 42 14.38 3.72 -13.65
CA ALA A 42 14.65 4.40 -14.92
C ALA A 42 13.57 4.08 -15.97
N TRP A 43 12.30 4.29 -15.66
CA TRP A 43 11.22 4.25 -16.65
C TRP A 43 11.15 5.62 -17.30
N ASN A 44 11.86 5.77 -18.43
CA ASN A 44 11.70 6.91 -19.29
C ASN A 44 10.67 6.55 -20.37
N VAL A 45 9.53 7.23 -20.38
CA VAL A 45 8.56 7.08 -21.45
C VAL A 45 9.11 7.82 -22.67
N PRO A 46 9.25 7.17 -23.84
CA PRO A 46 9.77 7.83 -25.03
C PRO A 46 8.96 9.09 -25.34
N ALA A 47 9.64 10.18 -25.70
CA ALA A 47 8.96 11.38 -26.17
C ALA A 47 8.04 11.01 -27.35
N GLY A 48 6.75 11.34 -27.23
CA GLY A 48 5.75 10.99 -28.24
C GLY A 48 5.02 9.66 -28.05
N PHE A 49 5.29 8.91 -26.96
CA PHE A 49 4.57 7.67 -26.63
C PHE A 49 3.05 7.88 -26.54
N SER A 50 2.60 8.95 -25.87
CA SER A 50 1.16 9.24 -25.76
C SER A 50 0.51 9.45 -27.13
N THR A 51 1.22 10.10 -28.07
CA THR A 51 0.74 10.28 -29.45
C THR A 51 0.77 9.00 -30.29
N SER A 52 1.74 8.10 -30.08
CA SER A 52 1.78 6.82 -30.78
C SER A 52 0.69 5.86 -30.29
N SER A 53 0.44 5.80 -28.98
CA SER A 53 -0.59 4.94 -28.40
C SER A 53 -2.01 5.35 -28.83
N VAL A 54 -2.29 6.65 -28.92
CA VAL A 54 -3.59 7.15 -29.40
C VAL A 54 -3.79 6.88 -30.90
N ARG A 55 -2.72 6.91 -31.70
CA ARG A 55 -2.81 6.57 -33.14
C ARG A 55 -3.07 5.09 -33.35
N GLU A 56 -2.34 4.24 -32.63
CA GLU A 56 -2.48 2.79 -32.71
C GLU A 56 -3.90 2.33 -32.36
N ASP A 57 -4.48 2.86 -31.27
CA ASP A 57 -5.86 2.56 -30.85
C ASP A 57 -6.90 3.01 -31.90
N ARG A 58 -6.65 4.15 -32.56
CA ARG A 58 -7.54 4.70 -33.58
C ARG A 58 -7.48 3.94 -34.91
N ASP A 59 -6.30 3.49 -35.31
CA ASP A 59 -6.10 2.76 -36.57
C ASP A 59 -6.47 1.26 -36.43
N SER A 60 -6.79 0.81 -35.22
CA SER A 60 -7.24 -0.55 -34.89
C SER A 60 -8.76 -0.76 -34.97
N SER A 61 -9.54 0.29 -35.26
CA SER A 61 -11.02 0.28 -35.34
C SER A 61 -11.56 0.18 -36.77
#